data_AF-A0A0W1JNF1-F1
#
_entry.id   AF-A0A0W1JNF1-F1
#
_cell.length_a   1.000
_cell.length_b   1.000
_cell.length_c   1.000
_cell.angle_alpha   90.00
_cell.angle_beta   90.00
_cell.angle_gamma   90.00
#
_symmetry.space_group_name_H-M   'P 1'
#
loop_
_entity.id
_entity.type
_entity.pdbx_description
1 polymer ?
#
loop_
_entity_poly.entity_id
_entity_poly.type
_entity_poly.pdbx_seq_one_letter_code
_entity_poly.pdbx_strand_id
1 'polypeptide(L)'
;MRQCMDFDNLHRRLNKVIGQIKAIDKMLEEDIPCEDILIQINAAKKALHKVGQVVLEGHLNHCVREGIEHGDADKTINDFAKAVEHFSRLT
;
A
#
# COMPACT_ATOMS: atom_id res chain seq x y z
N MET A 1 -13.03 6.07 0.55
CA MET A 1 -12.18 5.38 -0.46
C MET A 1 -12.47 5.89 -1.87
N ARG A 2 -13.64 5.61 -2.47
CA ARG A 2 -13.95 6.10 -3.85
C ARG A 2 -13.98 7.63 -3.98
N GLN A 3 -14.38 8.33 -2.92
CA GLN A 3 -14.34 9.80 -2.86
C GLN A 3 -12.97 10.35 -2.42
N CYS A 4 -12.05 9.49 -1.97
CA CYS A 4 -10.80 9.92 -1.32
C CYS A 4 -9.58 9.75 -2.24
N MET A 5 -9.64 8.89 -3.25
CA MET A 5 -8.53 8.58 -4.15
C MET A 5 -9.03 7.88 -5.43
N ASP A 6 -8.18 7.83 -6.45
CA ASP A 6 -8.43 7.09 -7.69
C ASP A 6 -8.48 5.57 -7.41
N PHE A 7 -9.71 5.09 -7.20
CA PHE A 7 -10.03 3.72 -6.86
C PHE A 7 -9.61 2.73 -7.95
N ASP A 8 -9.79 3.09 -9.22
CA ASP A 8 -9.47 2.22 -10.35
C ASP A 8 -7.96 2.06 -10.52
N ASN A 9 -7.21 3.15 -10.33
CA ASN A 9 -5.75 3.10 -10.29
C ASN A 9 -5.24 2.22 -9.16
N LEU A 10 -5.82 2.35 -7.97
CA LEU A 10 -5.44 1.53 -6.81
C LEU A 10 -5.72 0.04 -7.04
N HIS A 11 -6.92 -0.29 -7.56
CA HIS A 11 -7.27 -1.66 -7.92
C HIS A 11 -6.33 -2.24 -8.98
N ARG A 12 -5.98 -1.46 -10.01
CA ARG A 12 -5.02 -1.88 -11.03
C ARG A 12 -3.65 -2.19 -10.43
N ARG A 13 -3.17 -1.41 -9.46
CA ARG A 13 -1.89 -1.66 -8.78
C ARG A 13 -1.95 -2.91 -7.90
N LEU A 14 -3.03 -3.08 -7.14
CA LEU A 14 -3.25 -4.28 -6.33
C LEU A 14 -3.31 -5.55 -7.20
N ASN A 15 -4.00 -5.51 -8.33
CA ASN A 15 -4.06 -6.64 -9.27
C ASN A 15 -2.68 -7.03 -9.81
N LYS A 16 -1.77 -6.06 -10.00
CA LYS A 16 -0.38 -6.35 -10.36
C LYS A 16 0.36 -7.07 -9.23
N VAL A 17 0.19 -6.63 -7.98
CA VAL A 17 0.78 -7.31 -6.81
C VAL A 17 0.25 -8.74 -6.70
N ILE A 18 -1.06 -8.95 -6.86
CA ILE A 18 -1.67 -10.28 -6.87
C ILE A 18 -1.05 -11.17 -7.96
N GLY A 19 -0.83 -10.63 -9.15
CA GLY A 19 -0.14 -11.32 -10.24
C GLY A 19 1.29 -11.73 -9.87
N GLN A 20 2.04 -10.86 -9.17
CA GLN A 20 3.38 -11.18 -8.68
C GLN A 20 3.37 -12.30 -7.64
N ILE A 21 2.42 -12.27 -6.69
CA ILE A 21 2.27 -13.34 -5.68
C ILE A 21 1.97 -14.69 -6.34
N LYS A 22 1.07 -14.72 -7.34
CA LYS A 22 0.78 -15.94 -8.11
C LYS A 22 1.98 -16.45 -8.91
N ALA A 23 2.81 -15.54 -9.44
CA ALA A 23 4.03 -15.93 -10.13
C ALA A 23 5.04 -16.57 -9.17
N ILE A 24 5.21 -16.00 -7.96
CA ILE A 24 6.07 -16.57 -6.92
C ILE A 24 5.60 -17.98 -6.53
N ASP A 25 4.29 -18.17 -6.35
CA ASP A 25 3.70 -19.48 -6.04
C ASP A 25 4.04 -20.52 -7.11
N LYS A 26 3.89 -20.15 -8.39
CA LYS A 26 4.28 -21.02 -9.52
C LYS A 26 5.78 -21.34 -9.54
N MET A 27 6.65 -20.41 -9.15
CA MET A 27 8.10 -20.64 -9.06
C MET A 27 8.44 -21.74 -8.04
N LEU A 28 7.61 -21.93 -7.01
CA LEU A 28 7.78 -23.03 -6.04
C LEU A 28 7.47 -24.39 -6.67
N GLU A 29 6.46 -24.46 -7.54
CA GLU A 29 6.11 -25.68 -8.28
C GLU A 29 7.16 -26.03 -9.35
N GLU A 30 7.82 -25.02 -9.89
CA GLU A 30 8.81 -25.14 -10.97
C GLU A 30 10.25 -25.35 -10.48
N ASP A 31 10.47 -25.51 -9.16
CA ASP A 31 11.78 -25.71 -8.53
C ASP A 31 12.81 -24.63 -8.92
N ILE A 32 12.35 -23.38 -9.00
CA ILE A 32 13.18 -22.22 -9.35
C ILE A 32 14.17 -21.91 -8.20
N PRO A 33 15.41 -21.47 -8.49
CA PRO A 33 16.38 -21.14 -7.46
C PRO A 33 15.88 -20.16 -6.40
N CYS A 34 16.26 -20.41 -5.15
CA CYS A 34 15.87 -19.62 -3.99
C CYS A 34 16.20 -18.12 -4.16
N GLU A 35 17.33 -17.80 -4.78
CA GLU A 35 17.78 -16.42 -4.99
C GLU A 35 16.79 -15.65 -5.88
N ASP A 36 16.26 -16.30 -6.92
CA ASP A 36 15.29 -15.70 -7.84
C ASP A 36 13.92 -15.50 -7.16
N ILE A 37 13.50 -16.46 -6.34
CA ILE A 37 12.28 -16.33 -5.52
C ILE A 37 12.40 -15.13 -4.58
N LEU A 38 13.55 -14.98 -3.90
CA LEU A 38 13.80 -13.84 -3.01
C LEU A 38 13.77 -12.49 -3.75
N ILE A 39 14.28 -12.44 -4.99
CA ILE A 39 14.19 -11.25 -5.85
C ILE A 39 12.73 -10.92 -6.14
N GLN A 40 11.90 -11.91 -6.51
CA GLN A 40 10.49 -11.68 -6.82
C GLN A 40 9.68 -11.28 -5.58
N ILE A 41 9.94 -11.88 -4.41
CA ILE A 41 9.34 -11.48 -3.14
C ILE A 41 9.64 -10.00 -2.85
N ASN A 42 10.90 -9.58 -3.02
CA ASN A 42 11.28 -8.18 -2.84
C ASN A 42 10.60 -7.25 -3.85
N ALA A 43 10.39 -7.68 -5.09
CA ALA A 43 9.64 -6.92 -6.09
C ALA A 43 8.16 -6.76 -5.70
N ALA A 44 7.53 -7.82 -5.21
CA ALA A 44 6.15 -7.79 -4.71
C ALA A 44 6.02 -6.90 -3.45
N LYS A 45 6.96 -7.00 -2.50
CA LYS A 45 7.04 -6.13 -1.31
C LYS A 45 7.11 -4.65 -1.71
N LYS A 46 8.00 -4.29 -2.62
CA LYS A 46 8.15 -2.91 -3.13
C LYS A 46 6.87 -2.41 -3.81
N ALA A 47 6.23 -3.26 -4.62
CA ALA A 47 4.98 -2.92 -5.29
C ALA A 47 3.84 -2.68 -4.28
N LEU A 48 3.72 -3.54 -3.27
CA LEU A 48 2.75 -3.38 -2.18
C LEU A 48 3.01 -2.12 -1.35
N HIS A 49 4.27 -1.84 -1.03
CA HIS A 49 4.64 -0.59 -0.36
C HIS A 49 4.22 0.64 -1.18
N LYS A 50 4.38 0.61 -2.51
CA LYS A 50 3.88 1.69 -3.40
C LYS A 50 2.36 1.82 -3.39
N VAL A 51 1.62 0.72 -3.28
CA VAL A 51 0.16 0.78 -3.09
C VAL A 51 -0.16 1.51 -1.79
N GLY A 52 0.50 1.17 -0.69
CA GLY A 52 0.31 1.85 0.60
C GLY A 52 0.62 3.34 0.56
N GLN A 53 1.67 3.75 -0.16
CA GLN A 53 1.99 5.18 -0.36
C GLN A 53 0.86 5.94 -1.05
N VAL A 54 0.26 5.37 -2.09
CA VAL A 54 -0.89 5.99 -2.79
C VAL A 54 -2.09 6.13 -1.88
N VAL A 55 -2.36 5.13 -1.04
CA VAL A 55 -3.44 5.19 -0.05
C VAL A 55 -3.18 6.29 0.98
N LEU A 56 -1.96 6.38 1.50
CA LEU A 56 -1.57 7.39 2.48
C LEU A 56 -1.71 8.81 1.91
N GLU A 57 -1.23 9.04 0.68
CA GLU A 57 -1.34 10.32 -0.02
C GLU A 57 -2.81 10.73 -0.24
N GLY A 58 -3.66 9.81 -0.70
CA GLY A 58 -5.09 10.08 -0.87
C GLY A 58 -5.80 10.35 0.46
N HIS A 59 -5.44 9.63 1.52
CA HIS A 59 -5.97 9.88 2.86
C HIS A 59 -5.60 11.27 3.38
N LEU A 60 -4.34 11.68 3.19
CA LEU A 60 -3.85 13.01 3.56
C LEU A 60 -4.58 14.12 2.79
N ASN A 61 -4.71 13.97 1.48
CA ASN A 61 -5.28 15.00 0.61
C ASN A 61 -6.79 15.22 0.78
N HIS A 62 -7.50 14.24 1.34
CA HIS A 62 -8.95 14.29 1.50
C HIS A 62 -9.37 14.20 2.97
N CYS A 63 -9.30 13.01 3.58
CA CYS A 63 -9.84 12.81 4.93
C CYS A 63 -9.14 13.65 5.99
N VAL A 64 -7.81 13.76 5.93
CA VAL A 64 -7.05 14.56 6.90
C VAL A 64 -7.30 16.05 6.68
N ARG A 65 -7.29 16.51 5.42
CA ARG A 65 -7.65 17.88 5.07
C ARG A 65 -9.03 18.28 5.62
N GLU A 66 -10.05 17.48 5.29
CA GLU A 66 -11.43 17.72 5.76
C GLU A 66 -11.54 17.68 7.28
N GLY A 67 -10.83 16.75 7.95
CA GLY A 67 -10.81 16.66 9.40
C GLY A 67 -10.16 17.88 10.09
N ILE A 68 -9.16 18.49 9.45
CA ILE A 68 -8.53 19.73 9.93
C ILE A 68 -9.43 20.95 9.66
N GLU A 69 -10.04 21.03 8.48
CA GLU A 69 -10.84 22.20 8.06
C GLU A 69 -12.22 22.25 8.74
N HIS A 70 -12.85 21.08 8.93
CA HIS A 70 -14.26 20.99 9.32
C HIS A 70 -14.50 20.13 10.59
N GLY A 71 -13.44 19.56 11.19
CA GLY A 71 -13.56 18.60 12.29
C GLY A 71 -12.68 18.93 13.50
N ASP A 72 -12.32 17.88 14.25
CA ASP A 72 -11.36 17.94 15.35
C ASP A 72 -9.95 17.74 14.79
N ALA A 73 -9.20 18.85 14.68
CA ALA A 73 -7.86 18.85 14.12
C ALA A 73 -6.87 18.01 14.94
N ASP A 74 -6.92 18.10 16.28
CA ASP A 74 -6.00 17.37 17.15
C ASP A 74 -6.23 15.87 17.07
N LYS A 75 -7.49 15.44 17.09
CA LYS A 75 -7.84 14.03 16.88
C LYS A 75 -7.39 13.55 15.50
N THR A 76 -7.63 14.34 14.46
CA THR A 76 -7.28 13.99 13.07
C THR A 76 -5.78 13.80 12.90
N ILE A 77 -4.98 14.72 13.44
CA ILE A 77 -3.51 14.64 13.40
C ILE A 77 -3.02 13.41 14.17
N ASN A 78 -3.57 13.14 15.36
CA ASN A 78 -3.20 11.98 16.16
C ASN A 78 -3.52 10.64 15.46
N ASP A 79 -4.69 10.53 14.84
CA ASP A 79 -5.08 9.33 14.10
C ASP A 79 -4.21 9.13 12.85
N PHE A 80 -3.89 10.22 12.12
CA PHE A 80 -2.97 10.18 10.99
C PHE A 80 -1.54 9.75 11.41
N ALA A 81 -1.03 10.31 12.49
CA ALA A 81 0.30 9.97 13.01
C ALA A 81 0.42 8.47 13.35
N LYS A 82 -0.61 7.89 13.97
CA LYS A 82 -0.67 6.44 14.23
C LYS A 82 -0.63 5.63 12.93
N ALA A 83 -1.40 6.04 11.92
CA ALA A 83 -1.42 5.35 10.63
C ALA A 83 -0.04 5.38 9.94
N VAL A 84 0.65 6.53 9.99
CA VAL A 84 2.01 6.69 9.47
C VAL A 84 3.00 5.81 10.23
N GLU A 85 2.93 5.76 11.55
CA GLU A 85 3.80 4.91 12.37
C GLU A 85 3.66 3.42 12.02
N HIS A 86 2.43 2.95 11.83
CA HIS A 86 2.18 1.58 11.38
C HIS A 86 2.76 1.33 9.98
N PHE A 87 2.55 2.27 9.06
CA PHE A 87 3.05 2.14 7.69
C PHE A 87 4.59 2.18 7.62
N SER A 88 5.26 3.00 8.44
CA SER A 88 6.71 3.12 8.44
C SER A 88 7.43 1.87 8.97
N ARG A 89 6.73 1.00 9.69
CA ARG A 89 7.28 -0.29 10.17
C ARG A 89 7.32 -1.37 9.07
N LEU A 90 6.67 -1.14 7.92
CA LEU A 90 6.77 -2.00 6.74
C LEU A 90 8.09 -1.73 5.98
N THR A 91 9.22 -1.95 6.65
CA THR A 91 10.56 -1.90 6.04
C THR A 91 11.15 -3.28 5.82
#